data_AF-A0A966CW43-F1
#
_entry.id   AF-A0A966CW43-F1
#
_cell.length_a   1.000
_cell.length_b   1.000
_cell.length_c   1.000
_cell.angle_alpha   90.00
_cell.angle_beta   90.00
_cell.angle_gamma   90.00
#
_symmetry.space_group_name_H-M   'P 1'
#
loop_
_entity.id
_entity.type
_entity.pdbx_description
1 polymer ?
#
loop_
_entity_poly.entity_id
_entity_poly.type
_entity_poly.pdbx_seq_one_letter_code
_entity_poly.pdbx_strand_id
1 'polypeptide(L)' 'MQGFLTLAGQFFIILCIQSILEVMASNRRQNHLLKPIALGCYIASLFLVLHFMEEYLGDILQAIRIFY' A
#
# COMPACT_ATOMS: atom_id res chain seq x y z
N MET A 1 -5.66 -7.46 -15.82
CA MET A 1 -6.23 -8.05 -14.58
C MET A 1 -5.18 -8.43 -13.54
N GLN A 2 -4.04 -9.02 -13.91
CA GLN A 2 -2.98 -9.41 -12.96
C GLN A 2 -2.45 -8.25 -12.11
N GLY A 3 -2.15 -7.08 -12.70
CA GLY A 3 -1.64 -5.92 -11.94
C GLY A 3 -2.57 -5.45 -10.81
N PHE A 4 -3.89 -5.42 -11.06
CA PHE A 4 -4.88 -5.09 -10.03
C PHE A 4 -4.93 -6.15 -8.91
N LEU A 5 -4.79 -7.44 -9.26
CA LEU A 5 -4.76 -8.53 -8.29
C LEU A 5 -3.51 -8.45 -7.40
N THR A 6 -2.35 -8.11 -7.99
CA THR A 6 -1.10 -7.90 -7.27
C THR A 6 -1.22 -6.73 -6.30
N LEU A 7 -1.80 -5.61 -6.75
CA LEU A 7 -2.03 -4.42 -5.90
C LEU A 7 -2.94 -4.76 -4.71
N ALA A 8 -4.07 -5.44 -4.96
CA ALA A 8 -4.99 -5.87 -3.92
C ALA A 8 -4.31 -6.81 -2.91
N GLY A 9 -3.45 -7.72 -3.39
CA GLY A 9 -2.63 -8.58 -2.53
C GLY A 9 -1.64 -7.81 -1.66
N GLN A 10 -0.98 -6.79 -2.22
CA GLN A 10 -0.06 -5.93 -1.49
C GLN A 10 -0.77 -5.11 -0.39
N PHE A 11 -1.97 -4.57 -0.69
CA PHE A 11 -2.81 -3.92 0.33
C PHE A 11 -3.24 -4.88 1.43
N PHE A 12 -3.64 -6.10 1.07
CA PHE A 12 -4.04 -7.12 2.05
C PHE A 12 -2.89 -7.45 3.02
N ILE A 13 -1.67 -7.60 2.52
CA ILE A 13 -0.50 -7.85 3.36
C ILE A 13 -0.24 -6.68 4.34
N ILE A 14 -0.35 -5.44 3.87
CA ILE A 14 -0.15 -4.27 4.74
C ILE A 14 -1.20 -4.23 5.84
N LEU A 15 -2.47 -4.49 5.53
CA LEU A 15 -3.54 -4.55 6.52
C LEU A 15 -3.34 -5.70 7.54
N CYS A 16 -2.84 -6.85 7.09
CA CYS A 16 -2.48 -7.96 7.98
C CYS A 16 -1.35 -7.56 8.94
N ILE A 17 -0.28 -6.93 8.42
CA ILE A 17 0.85 -6.47 9.23
C ILE A 17 0.39 -5.40 10.23
N GLN A 18 -0.43 -4.44 9.79
CA GLN A 18 -1.02 -3.42 10.65
C GLN A 18 -1.81 -4.06 11.80
N SER A 19 -2.69 -5.01 11.50
CA SER A 19 -3.50 -5.69 12.53
C SER A 19 -2.65 -6.44 13.56
N ILE A 20 -1.60 -7.14 13.12
CA ILE A 20 -0.68 -7.85 14.04
C ILE A 20 0.06 -6.87 14.94
N LEU A 21 0.57 -5.77 14.37
CA LEU A 21 1.29 -4.73 15.10
C LEU A 21 0.38 -4.01 16.12
N GLU A 22 -0.85 -3.71 15.74
CA GLU A 22 -1.85 -3.12 16.64
C GLU A 22 -2.18 -4.04 17.82
N VAL A 23 -2.37 -5.34 17.56
CA VAL A 23 -2.59 -6.34 18.63
C VAL A 23 -1.37 -6.45 19.55
N MET A 24 -0.15 -6.47 19.01
CA MET A 24 1.08 -6.50 19.79
C MET A 24 1.26 -5.23 20.65
N ALA A 25 0.99 -4.06 20.09
CA ALA A 25 1.08 -2.78 20.80
C ALA A 25 0.01 -2.66 21.91
N SER A 26 -1.21 -3.14 21.64
CA SER A 26 -2.30 -3.19 22.61
C SER A 26 -1.97 -4.12 23.78
N ASN A 27 -1.43 -5.31 23.50
CA ASN A 27 -1.02 -6.27 24.52
C ASN A 27 0.11 -5.72 25.42
N ARG A 28 0.98 -4.85 24.87
CA ARG A 28 2.06 -4.19 25.63
C ARG A 28 1.62 -2.90 26.34
N ARG A 29 0.32 -2.52 26.28
CA ARG A 29 -0.22 -1.24 26.81
C ARG A 29 0.50 0.00 26.25
N GLN A 30 1.15 -0.14 25.09
CA GLN A 30 1.95 0.90 24.46
C GLN A 30 1.10 1.72 23.48
N ASN A 31 0.13 2.47 24.02
CA ASN A 31 -0.78 3.32 23.23
C ASN A 31 -0.05 4.38 22.39
N HIS A 32 1.15 4.80 22.80
CA HIS A 32 1.97 5.74 22.02
C HIS A 32 2.50 5.17 20.69
N LEU A 33 2.59 3.84 20.54
CA LEU A 33 3.14 3.15 19.38
C LEU A 33 2.07 2.85 18.32
N LEU A 34 0.78 2.86 18.69
CA LEU A 34 -0.33 2.70 17.75
C LEU A 34 -0.37 3.81 16.68
N LYS A 35 -0.10 5.06 17.06
CA LYS A 35 -0.02 6.20 16.12
C LYS A 35 1.05 6.02 15.04
N PRO A 36 2.34 5.75 15.36
CA PRO A 36 3.35 5.55 14.34
C PRO A 36 3.14 4.29 13.51
N ILE A 37 2.55 3.21 14.08
CA ILE A 37 2.19 2.01 13.31
C ILE A 37 1.15 2.35 12.22
N ALA A 38 0.07 3.05 12.60
CA ALA A 38 -0.96 3.47 11.65
C ALA A 38 -0.40 4.42 10.59
N LEU A 39 0.46 5.36 11.00
CA LEU A 39 1.08 6.35 10.10
C LEU A 39 2.05 5.66 9.12
N GLY A 40 2.83 4.69 9.58
CA GLY A 40 3.72 3.88 8.74
C GLY A 40 2.96 3.04 7.71
N CYS A 41 1.89 2.36 8.12
CA CYS A 41 1.04 1.58 7.20
C CYS A 41 0.31 2.48 6.19
N TYR A 42 -0.08 3.68 6.60
CA TYR A 42 -0.67 4.67 5.70
C TYR A 42 0.32 5.16 4.63
N ILE A 43 1.57 5.47 5.01
CA ILE A 43 2.62 5.87 4.06
C ILE A 43 2.94 4.72 3.10
N ALA A 44 3.07 3.48 3.60
CA ALA A 44 3.33 2.31 2.76
C ALA A 44 2.19 2.08 1.75
N SER A 45 0.94 2.24 2.19
CA SER A 45 -0.26 2.17 1.36
C SER A 45 -0.24 3.23 0.26
N LEU A 46 0.09 4.48 0.60
CA LEU A 46 0.21 5.59 -0.35
C LEU A 46 1.30 5.33 -1.40
N PHE A 47 2.46 4.84 -0.97
CA PHE A 47 3.58 4.54 -1.87
C PHE A 47 3.19 3.47 -2.91
N LEU A 48 2.43 2.44 -2.49
CA LEU A 48 1.90 1.43 -3.40
C LEU A 48 0.91 1.98 -4.41
N VAL A 49 -0.02 2.86 -3.99
CA VAL A 49 -0.92 3.53 -4.95
C VAL A 49 -0.10 4.34 -5.94
N LEU A 50 0.91 5.09 -5.47
CA LEU A 50 1.73 5.94 -6.32
C LEU A 50 2.49 5.13 -7.36
N HIS A 51 3.15 4.04 -6.95
CA HIS A 51 3.87 3.14 -7.84
C HIS A 51 2.94 2.52 -8.89
N PHE A 52 1.75 2.07 -8.47
CA PHE A 52 0.77 1.50 -9.39
C PHE A 52 0.25 2.54 -10.39
N MET A 53 0.01 3.78 -9.95
CA MET A 53 -0.37 4.87 -10.84
C MET A 53 0.76 5.22 -11.82
N GLU A 54 2.01 5.17 -11.40
CA GLU A 54 3.16 5.43 -12.27
C GLU A 54 3.29 4.37 -13.38
N GLU A 55 3.18 3.09 -13.05
CA GLU A 55 3.14 2.00 -14.04
C GLU A 55 1.98 2.17 -15.02
N TYR A 56 0.78 2.43 -14.50
CA TYR A 56 -0.42 2.58 -15.33
C TYR A 56 -0.35 3.81 -16.25
N LEU A 57 0.22 4.91 -15.74
CA LEU A 57 0.38 6.15 -16.49
C LEU A 57 1.47 6.03 -17.55
N GLY A 58 2.55 5.29 -17.26
CA GLY A 58 3.56 4.88 -18.24
C GLY A 58 2.98 4.04 -19.37
N ASP A 59 2.16 3.03 -19.05
CA ASP A 59 1.46 2.21 -20.03
C ASP A 59 0.52 3.05 -20.93
N ILE A 60 -0.21 4.00 -20.35
CA ILE A 60 -1.07 4.92 -21.12
C ILE A 60 -0.24 5.82 -22.04
N LEU A 61 0.87 6.38 -21.54
CA LEU A 61 1.76 7.25 -22.32
C LEU A 61 2.41 6.49 -23.48
N GLN A 62 2.81 5.24 -23.26
CA GLN A 62 3.33 4.37 -24.30
C GLN A 62 2.26 4.02 -25.34
N ALA A 63 1.03 3.73 -24.89
CA ALA A 63 -0.09 3.49 -25.81
C ALA A 63 -0.41 4.73 -26.67
N ILE A 64 -0.39 5.94 -26.09
CA ILE A 64 -0.57 7.19 -26.83
C ILE A 64 0.56 7.42 -27.83
N ARG A 65 1.82 7.14 -27.45
CA ARG A 65 2.99 7.27 -28.33
C ARG A 65 2.99 6.28 -29.49
N ILE A 66 2.37 5.11 -29.34
CA ILE A 66 2.21 4.13 -30.43
C ILE A 66 1.10 4.58 -31.41
N PHE A 67 0.14 5.38 -30.95
CA PHE A 67 -1.01 5.81 -31.72
C PHE A 67 -0.77 7.09 -32.56
N TYR A 68 0.31 7.84 -32.29
CA TYR A 68 0.69 9.07 -32.99
C TYR A 68 2.05 8.90 -33.67
#